data_AF-W5YVQ0-F1
#
_entry.id   AF-W5YVQ0-F1
#
_cell.length_a   1.000
_cell.length_b   1.000
_cell.length_c   1.000
_cell.angle_alpha   90.00
_cell.angle_beta   90.00
_cell.angle_gamma   90.00
#
_symmetry.space_group_name_H-M   'P 1'
#
loop_
_entity.id
_entity.type
_entity.pdbx_description
1 polymer ?
#
loop_
_entity_poly.entity_id
_entity_poly.type
_entity_poly.pdbx_seq_one_letter_code
_entity_poly.pdbx_strand_id
1 'polypeptide(L)'
;MSELHGTLVFHATTQALANCLEDFSEETAAETVLALIKSAGVTVSEEDFPLLFDIDDGVLFAEGINCEDQYVIIAPFGEEWLEVLKTLSRSKSLSFWARLQHEHGIDFYIAVFGEHEMIVAIDHEDGELDDDQLNEIEAKWRTAVPNDIRGYFPEDFE
;
A
#
# COMPACT_ATOMS: atom_id res chain seq x y z
N MET A 1 -1.00 -0.02 -19.69
CA MET A 1 -1.12 0.10 -18.23
C MET A 1 -0.04 -0.79 -17.68
N SER A 2 0.84 -0.21 -16.89
CA SER A 2 1.86 -0.99 -16.21
C SER A 2 1.18 -1.76 -15.07
N GLU A 3 1.46 -3.05 -15.00
CA GLU A 3 0.81 -3.95 -14.04
C GLU A 3 1.63 -3.96 -12.75
N LEU A 4 1.11 -3.28 -11.73
CA LEU A 4 1.49 -3.46 -10.33
C LEU A 4 0.49 -4.44 -9.72
N HIS A 5 0.99 -5.53 -9.12
CA HIS A 5 0.19 -6.55 -8.43
C HIS A 5 0.82 -6.90 -7.08
N GLY A 6 0.10 -7.66 -6.25
CA GLY A 6 0.60 -8.17 -4.99
C GLY A 6 -0.43 -8.09 -3.88
N THR A 7 0.02 -7.92 -2.64
CA THR A 7 -0.86 -7.83 -1.46
C THR A 7 -0.57 -6.56 -0.68
N LEU A 8 -1.64 -5.86 -0.31
CA LEU A 8 -1.65 -4.69 0.55
C LEU A 8 -2.62 -4.95 1.70
N VAL A 9 -2.18 -4.70 2.93
CA VAL A 9 -2.98 -4.88 4.13
C VAL A 9 -3.03 -3.57 4.90
N PHE A 10 -4.22 -2.99 5.03
CA PHE A 10 -4.48 -1.83 5.87
C PHE A 10 -4.98 -2.24 7.25
N HIS A 11 -4.54 -1.50 8.27
CA HIS A 11 -5.10 -1.53 9.61
C HIS A 11 -5.52 -0.12 10.02
N ALA A 12 -6.83 0.06 10.20
CA ALA A 12 -7.39 1.32 10.66
C ALA A 12 -7.28 1.43 12.19
N THR A 13 -6.57 2.46 12.68
CA THR A 13 -6.49 2.71 14.13
C THR A 13 -7.68 3.51 14.68
N THR A 14 -8.59 3.95 13.81
CA THR A 14 -9.79 4.72 14.17
C THR A 14 -11.01 4.24 13.39
N GLN A 15 -12.21 4.41 13.96
CA GLN A 15 -13.46 4.05 13.28
C GLN A 15 -13.69 4.86 11.99
N ALA A 16 -13.25 6.12 11.94
CA ALA A 16 -13.38 6.94 10.73
C ALA A 16 -12.58 6.35 9.56
N LEU A 17 -11.34 5.90 9.83
CA LEU A 17 -10.52 5.21 8.85
C LEU A 17 -11.10 3.85 8.44
N ALA A 18 -11.62 3.09 9.42
CA ALA A 18 -12.25 1.81 9.15
C ALA A 18 -13.44 1.98 8.19
N ASN A 19 -14.32 2.95 8.46
CA ASN A 19 -15.46 3.25 7.59
C ASN A 19 -15.00 3.64 6.17
N CYS A 20 -13.96 4.46 6.04
CA CYS A 20 -13.43 4.82 4.72
C CYS A 20 -12.88 3.63 3.95
N LEU A 21 -12.21 2.69 4.62
CA LEU A 21 -11.67 1.48 3.98
C LEU A 21 -12.77 0.47 3.64
N GLU A 22 -13.86 0.42 4.43
CA GLU A 22 -15.04 -0.42 4.12
C GLU A 22 -15.78 0.04 2.85
N ASP A 23 -15.63 1.30 2.45
CA ASP A 23 -16.21 1.85 1.22
C ASP A 23 -15.36 1.52 -0.04
N PHE A 24 -14.19 0.86 0.12
CA PHE A 24 -13.38 0.45 -1.01
C PHE A 24 -14.02 -0.75 -1.73
N SER A 25 -13.89 -0.74 -3.05
CA SER A 25 -14.29 -1.86 -3.92
C SER A 25 -13.25 -2.05 -5.04
N GLU A 26 -13.41 -3.09 -5.86
CA GLU A 26 -12.56 -3.32 -7.05
C GLU A 26 -12.44 -2.07 -7.95
N GLU A 27 -13.47 -1.23 -7.96
CA GLU A 27 -13.48 0.08 -8.60
C GLU A 27 -13.74 1.16 -7.53
N THR A 28 -12.68 1.69 -6.93
CA THR A 28 -12.80 2.70 -5.86
C THR A 28 -12.76 4.10 -6.44
N ALA A 29 -13.83 4.88 -6.26
CA ALA A 29 -13.87 6.26 -6.73
C ALA A 29 -12.76 7.13 -6.09
N ALA A 30 -12.18 8.04 -6.88
CA ALA A 30 -11.20 9.04 -6.46
C ALA A 30 -11.64 9.81 -5.20
N GLU A 31 -12.93 10.13 -5.08
CA GLU A 31 -13.48 10.81 -3.90
C GLU A 31 -13.35 9.98 -2.62
N THR A 32 -13.49 8.65 -2.71
CA THR A 32 -13.30 7.72 -1.59
C THR A 32 -11.83 7.67 -1.17
N VAL A 33 -10.91 7.65 -2.13
CA VAL A 33 -9.46 7.73 -1.86
C VAL A 33 -9.10 9.05 -1.16
N LEU A 34 -9.64 10.17 -1.65
CA LEU A 34 -9.45 11.48 -1.02
C LEU A 34 -10.03 11.52 0.41
N ALA A 35 -11.21 10.91 0.63
CA ALA A 35 -11.81 10.81 1.96
C ALA A 35 -10.94 10.01 2.93
N LEU A 36 -10.31 8.91 2.48
CA LEU A 36 -9.35 8.15 3.25
C LEU A 36 -8.12 9.02 3.62
N ILE A 37 -7.51 9.69 2.64
CA ILE A 37 -6.33 10.56 2.86
C ILE A 37 -6.64 11.67 3.88
N LYS A 38 -7.79 12.34 3.74
CA LYS A 38 -8.25 13.37 4.67
C LYS A 38 -8.48 12.78 6.08
N SER A 39 -9.10 11.60 6.17
CA SER A 39 -9.35 10.90 7.44
C SER A 39 -8.07 10.39 8.10
N ALA A 40 -7.05 10.11 7.31
CA ALA A 40 -5.69 9.78 7.74
C ALA A 40 -4.92 11.01 8.24
N GLY A 41 -5.52 12.20 8.21
CA GLY A 41 -4.93 13.45 8.67
C GLY A 41 -3.88 14.02 7.72
N VAL A 42 -3.84 13.55 6.47
CA VAL A 42 -2.92 14.05 5.45
C VAL A 42 -3.60 15.17 4.68
N THR A 43 -2.97 16.35 4.66
CA THR A 43 -3.49 17.51 3.92
C THR A 43 -3.14 17.39 2.45
N VAL A 44 -4.15 17.21 1.61
CA VAL A 44 -4.07 17.31 0.15
C VAL A 44 -5.16 18.27 -0.31
N SER A 45 -4.81 19.25 -1.15
CA SER A 45 -5.81 20.17 -1.69
C SER A 45 -6.64 19.45 -2.77
N GLU A 46 -7.90 19.84 -2.94
CA GLU A 46 -8.77 19.23 -3.97
C GLU A 46 -8.31 19.56 -5.39
N GLU A 47 -7.57 20.67 -5.55
CA GLU A 47 -6.98 21.06 -6.83
C GLU A 47 -5.72 20.24 -7.15
N ASP A 48 -4.94 19.86 -6.13
CA ASP A 48 -3.73 19.04 -6.30
C ASP A 48 -4.05 17.56 -6.40
N PHE A 49 -5.18 17.09 -5.87
CA PHE A 49 -5.50 15.67 -5.81
C PHE A 49 -5.47 14.98 -7.19
N PRO A 50 -6.13 15.48 -8.25
CA PRO A 50 -6.06 14.87 -9.57
C PRO A 50 -4.68 14.99 -10.24
N LEU A 51 -3.83 15.90 -9.76
CA LEU A 51 -2.47 16.07 -10.27
C LEU A 51 -1.45 15.14 -9.59
N LEU A 52 -1.78 14.67 -8.39
CA LEU A 52 -0.92 13.82 -7.56
C LEU A 52 -1.17 12.34 -7.80
N PHE A 53 -2.42 11.97 -8.07
CA PHE A 53 -2.82 10.60 -8.30
C PHE A 53 -3.38 10.56 -9.71
N ASP A 54 -2.63 9.97 -10.64
CA ASP A 54 -3.04 9.74 -12.04
C ASP A 54 -4.10 8.64 -12.09
N ILE A 55 -5.16 8.79 -11.29
CA ILE A 55 -6.25 7.83 -11.14
C ILE A 55 -7.07 7.88 -12.42
N ASP A 56 -6.84 6.89 -13.28
CA ASP A 56 -7.47 6.78 -14.60
C ASP A 56 -9.01 6.78 -14.47
N ASP A 57 -9.68 7.56 -15.33
CA ASP A 57 -11.12 7.79 -15.32
C ASP A 57 -11.74 8.15 -13.93
N GLY A 58 -10.92 8.57 -12.96
CA GLY A 58 -11.33 8.88 -11.59
C GLY A 58 -11.63 7.65 -10.72
N VAL A 59 -11.13 6.47 -11.09
CA VAL A 59 -11.28 5.21 -10.35
C VAL A 59 -9.92 4.56 -10.06
N LEU A 60 -9.70 4.16 -8.81
CA LEU A 60 -8.56 3.36 -8.38
C LEU A 60 -8.97 1.88 -8.41
N PHE A 61 -8.27 1.09 -9.23
CA PHE A 61 -8.62 -0.31 -9.49
C PHE A 61 -7.93 -1.28 -8.52
N ALA A 62 -8.63 -2.34 -8.13
CA ALA A 62 -8.07 -3.46 -7.40
C ALA A 62 -8.59 -4.78 -8.00
N GLU A 63 -7.75 -5.80 -8.03
CA GLU A 63 -8.14 -7.15 -8.48
C GLU A 63 -9.03 -7.87 -7.46
N GLY A 64 -8.98 -7.43 -6.20
CA GLY A 64 -9.80 -7.98 -5.13
C GLY A 64 -9.65 -7.20 -3.83
N ILE A 65 -10.74 -7.18 -3.06
CA ILE A 65 -10.79 -6.57 -1.73
C ILE A 65 -11.49 -7.52 -0.77
N ASN A 66 -10.89 -7.72 0.40
CA ASN A 66 -11.44 -8.54 1.47
C ASN A 66 -11.32 -7.81 2.81
N CYS A 67 -12.33 -7.96 3.66
CA CYS A 67 -12.34 -7.38 4.99
C CYS A 67 -12.35 -8.51 6.02
N GLU A 68 -11.33 -8.56 6.86
CA GLU A 68 -11.19 -9.56 7.91
C GLU A 68 -10.86 -8.89 9.24
N ASP A 69 -11.76 -9.06 10.21
CA ASP A 69 -11.68 -8.45 11.54
C ASP A 69 -11.43 -6.92 11.49
N GLN A 70 -10.18 -6.50 11.67
CA GLN A 70 -9.74 -5.10 11.69
C GLN A 70 -8.88 -4.72 10.48
N TYR A 71 -8.72 -5.64 9.53
CA TYR A 71 -7.87 -5.49 8.36
C TYR A 71 -8.68 -5.41 7.07
N VAL A 72 -8.22 -4.56 6.17
CA VAL A 72 -8.69 -4.52 4.79
C VAL A 72 -7.53 -4.95 3.90
N ILE A 73 -7.72 -6.08 3.22
CA ILE A 73 -6.74 -6.72 2.36
C ILE A 73 -7.13 -6.38 0.92
N ILE A 74 -6.18 -5.83 0.18
CA ILE A 74 -6.38 -5.35 -1.19
C ILE A 74 -5.32 -6.01 -2.06
N ALA A 75 -5.74 -6.56 -3.21
CA ALA A 75 -4.87 -6.89 -4.32
C ALA A 75 -4.88 -5.68 -5.27
N PRO A 76 -3.91 -4.76 -5.18
CA PRO A 76 -3.90 -3.55 -6.00
C PRO A 76 -3.69 -3.88 -7.47
N PHE A 77 -4.25 -3.04 -8.35
CA PHE A 77 -4.01 -3.07 -9.79
C PHE A 77 -3.63 -1.67 -10.27
N GLY A 78 -2.44 -1.53 -10.86
CA GLY A 78 -1.95 -0.27 -11.42
C GLY A 78 -1.00 0.52 -10.50
N GLU A 79 -0.12 1.30 -11.11
CA GLU A 79 0.94 2.07 -10.43
C GLU A 79 0.40 3.20 -9.54
N GLU A 80 -0.85 3.63 -9.75
CA GLU A 80 -1.51 4.70 -9.01
C GLU A 80 -1.54 4.41 -7.51
N TRP A 81 -1.59 3.13 -7.14
CA TRP A 81 -1.48 2.67 -5.76
C TRP A 81 -0.18 3.11 -5.09
N LEU A 82 0.94 3.19 -5.81
CA LEU A 82 2.22 3.62 -5.23
C LEU A 82 2.13 5.09 -4.77
N GLU A 83 1.50 5.96 -5.55
CA GLU A 83 1.32 7.36 -5.18
C GLU A 83 0.36 7.51 -4.00
N VAL A 84 -0.75 6.74 -3.99
CA VAL A 84 -1.68 6.67 -2.87
C VAL A 84 -0.97 6.23 -1.59
N LEU A 85 -0.18 5.16 -1.65
CA LEU A 85 0.57 4.62 -0.51
C LEU A 85 1.65 5.60 -0.02
N LYS A 86 2.40 6.23 -0.91
CA LYS A 86 3.38 7.29 -0.56
C LYS A 86 2.72 8.50 0.11
N THR A 87 1.48 8.81 -0.25
CA THR A 87 0.74 9.89 0.40
C THR A 87 0.24 9.46 1.77
N LEU A 88 -0.33 8.27 1.86
CA LEU A 88 -0.83 7.70 3.11
C LEU A 88 0.28 7.41 4.12
N SER A 89 1.53 7.19 3.68
CA SER A 89 2.67 6.98 4.58
C SER A 89 2.93 8.15 5.52
N ARG A 90 2.49 9.36 5.12
CA ARG A 90 2.56 10.57 5.93
C ARG A 90 1.58 10.57 7.10
N SER A 91 0.64 9.63 7.12
CA SER A 91 -0.32 9.46 8.21
C SER A 91 0.34 8.78 9.41
N LYS A 92 -0.01 9.26 10.60
CA LYS A 92 0.33 8.61 11.87
C LYS A 92 -0.80 7.76 12.44
N SER A 93 -1.98 7.83 11.82
CA SER A 93 -3.20 7.15 12.27
C SER A 93 -3.59 5.97 11.38
N LEU A 94 -2.91 5.77 10.26
CA LEU A 94 -3.09 4.62 9.39
C LEU A 94 -1.83 3.74 9.44
N SER A 95 -2.03 2.43 9.57
CA SER A 95 -0.94 1.47 9.43
C SER A 95 -1.21 0.59 8.22
N PHE A 96 -0.16 0.24 7.48
CA PHE A 96 -0.28 -0.65 6.33
C PHE A 96 1.02 -1.35 6.01
N TRP A 97 0.90 -2.52 5.39
CA TRP A 97 2.00 -3.34 4.93
C TRP A 97 1.70 -3.79 3.52
N ALA A 98 2.71 -3.81 2.65
CA ALA A 98 2.53 -4.30 1.30
C ALA A 98 3.76 -5.04 0.81
N ARG A 99 3.51 -6.07 0.00
CA ARG A 99 4.47 -6.72 -0.86
C ARG A 99 3.91 -6.65 -2.27
N LEU A 100 4.47 -5.76 -3.08
CA LEU A 100 4.01 -5.48 -4.43
C LEU A 100 5.11 -5.78 -5.43
N GLN A 101 4.72 -6.14 -6.65
CA GLN A 101 5.61 -6.42 -7.75
C GLN A 101 5.12 -5.67 -8.98
N HIS A 102 6.08 -5.11 -9.70
CA HIS A 102 5.88 -4.43 -10.97
C HIS A 102 6.25 -5.35 -12.13
N GLU A 103 5.57 -5.21 -13.27
CA GLU A 103 5.88 -5.98 -14.49
C GLU A 103 7.32 -5.83 -15.00
N HIS A 104 8.01 -4.73 -14.64
CA HIS A 104 9.41 -4.48 -14.99
C HIS A 104 10.41 -5.07 -13.98
N GLY A 105 10.02 -6.10 -13.23
CA GLY A 105 10.91 -6.75 -12.26
C GLY A 105 11.30 -5.84 -11.10
N ILE A 106 10.40 -4.94 -10.68
CA ILE A 106 10.61 -4.09 -9.50
C ILE A 106 9.76 -4.61 -8.34
N ASP A 107 10.42 -4.86 -7.22
CA ASP A 107 9.80 -5.34 -6.00
C ASP A 107 9.67 -4.23 -4.96
N PHE A 108 8.47 -4.03 -4.45
CA PHE A 108 8.19 -3.06 -3.38
C PHE A 108 7.94 -3.76 -2.05
N TYR A 109 8.69 -3.32 -1.05
CA TYR A 109 8.57 -3.72 0.35
C TYR A 109 8.12 -2.52 1.17
N ILE A 110 6.90 -2.58 1.69
CA ILE A 110 6.25 -1.46 2.37
C ILE A 110 5.80 -1.87 3.78
N ALA A 111 6.19 -1.11 4.79
CA ALA A 111 5.70 -1.23 6.16
C ALA A 111 5.61 0.17 6.79
N VAL A 112 4.39 0.58 7.14
CA VAL A 112 4.10 1.88 7.75
C VAL A 112 3.22 1.68 8.98
N PHE A 113 3.67 2.15 10.13
CA PHE A 113 2.88 2.13 11.37
C PHE A 113 3.44 3.10 12.41
N GLY A 114 2.58 3.91 13.02
CA GLY A 114 3.01 4.89 14.02
C GLY A 114 4.02 5.90 13.47
N GLU A 115 5.28 5.84 13.94
CA GLU A 115 6.40 6.65 13.42
C GLU A 115 7.34 5.84 12.51
N HIS A 116 7.08 4.56 12.32
CA HIS A 116 7.86 3.70 11.44
C HIS A 116 7.40 3.86 9.99
N GLU A 117 8.34 4.15 9.11
CA GLU A 117 8.14 4.18 7.66
C GLU A 117 9.27 3.41 6.98
N MET A 118 8.90 2.39 6.21
CA MET A 118 9.77 1.67 5.31
C MET A 118 9.04 1.54 3.96
N ILE A 119 9.59 2.16 2.93
CA ILE A 119 9.13 2.03 1.54
C ILE A 119 10.39 1.84 0.70
N VAL A 120 10.62 0.61 0.23
CA VAL A 120 11.80 0.26 -0.54
C VAL A 120 11.37 -0.36 -1.86
N ALA A 121 11.96 0.10 -2.96
CA ALA A 121 11.82 -0.50 -4.28
C ALA A 121 13.16 -1.15 -4.66
N ILE A 122 13.10 -2.38 -5.15
CA ILE A 122 14.25 -3.16 -5.61
C ILE A 122 14.06 -3.43 -7.09
N ASP A 123 14.91 -2.84 -7.92
CA ASP A 123 14.95 -3.11 -9.35
C ASP A 123 15.89 -4.28 -9.63
N HIS A 124 15.34 -5.41 -10.08
CA HIS A 124 16.11 -6.62 -10.39
C HIS A 124 16.73 -6.58 -11.79
N GLU A 125 16.34 -5.64 -12.65
CA GLU A 125 16.86 -5.52 -14.01
C GLU A 125 18.15 -4.67 -14.06
N ASP A 126 18.26 -3.63 -13.22
CA ASP A 126 19.43 -2.73 -13.18
C ASP A 126 20.51 -3.13 -12.14
N GLY A 127 20.26 -4.19 -11.36
CA GLY A 127 21.29 -5.01 -10.71
C GLY A 127 22.27 -4.30 -9.76
N GLU A 128 21.87 -3.21 -9.10
CA GLU A 128 22.79 -2.44 -8.23
C GLU A 128 23.02 -3.07 -6.85
N LEU A 129 22.15 -3.98 -6.40
CA LEU A 129 22.22 -4.60 -5.07
C LEU A 129 22.81 -6.01 -5.14
N ASP A 130 23.71 -6.33 -4.21
CA ASP A 130 24.17 -7.71 -4.00
C ASP A 130 23.18 -8.54 -3.17
N ASP A 131 23.35 -9.86 -3.19
CA ASP A 131 22.49 -10.82 -2.49
C ASP A 131 22.38 -10.53 -0.98
N ASP A 132 23.46 -10.05 -0.34
CA ASP A 132 23.45 -9.75 1.09
C ASP A 132 22.59 -8.51 1.39
N GLN A 133 22.65 -7.48 0.55
CA GLN A 133 21.81 -6.29 0.64
C GLN A 133 20.33 -6.60 0.42
N LEU A 134 20.02 -7.44 -0.58
CA LEU A 134 18.65 -7.91 -0.85
C LEU A 134 18.08 -8.65 0.37
N ASN A 135 18.84 -9.62 0.89
CA ASN A 135 18.45 -10.38 2.08
C ASN A 135 18.25 -9.48 3.32
N GLU A 136 19.06 -8.43 3.48
CA GLU A 136 18.90 -7.49 4.59
C GLU A 136 17.59 -6.69 4.48
N ILE A 137 17.21 -6.26 3.27
CA ILE A 137 15.94 -5.53 3.04
C ILE A 137 14.75 -6.44 3.33
N GLU A 138 14.76 -7.66 2.79
CA GLU A 138 13.71 -8.65 3.06
C GLU A 138 13.58 -8.94 4.55
N ALA A 139 14.69 -9.19 5.24
CA ALA A 139 14.69 -9.49 6.67
C ALA A 139 14.17 -8.30 7.51
N LYS A 140 14.52 -7.07 7.13
CA LYS A 140 14.00 -5.85 7.77
C LYS A 140 12.50 -5.74 7.60
N TRP A 141 12.00 -5.92 6.38
CA TRP A 141 10.57 -5.90 6.11
C TRP A 141 9.84 -7.00 6.88
N ARG A 142 10.35 -8.24 6.85
CA ARG A 142 9.76 -9.37 7.60
C ARG A 142 9.70 -9.14 9.12
N THR A 143 10.67 -8.38 9.65
CA THR A 143 10.69 -7.97 11.06
C THR A 143 9.67 -6.86 11.35
N ALA A 144 9.40 -5.98 10.39
CA ALA A 144 8.43 -4.89 10.49
C ALA A 144 6.97 -5.36 10.36
N VAL A 145 6.73 -6.53 9.76
CA VAL A 145 5.39 -7.13 9.63
C VAL A 145 4.97 -7.83 10.93
N PRO A 146 3.87 -7.39 11.59
CA PRO A 146 3.33 -8.01 12.79
C PRO A 146 2.86 -9.45 12.56
N ASN A 147 2.94 -10.30 13.59
CA ASN A 147 2.64 -11.74 13.48
C ASN A 147 1.22 -12.05 12.99
N ASP A 148 0.25 -11.24 13.40
CA ASP A 148 -1.15 -11.28 12.99
C ASP A 148 -1.36 -10.89 11.51
N ILE A 149 -0.42 -10.16 10.92
CA ILE A 149 -0.45 -9.77 9.50
C ILE A 149 0.25 -10.80 8.60
N ARG A 150 1.21 -11.56 9.13
CA ARG A 150 2.05 -12.49 8.32
C ARG A 150 1.25 -13.51 7.52
N GLY A 151 0.07 -13.91 8.02
CA GLY A 151 -0.82 -14.85 7.31
C GLY A 151 -1.33 -14.33 5.96
N TYR A 152 -1.26 -13.02 5.72
CA TYR A 152 -1.62 -12.40 4.44
C TYR A 152 -0.46 -12.37 3.43
N PHE A 153 0.74 -12.77 3.83
CA PHE A 153 1.94 -12.80 3.00
C PHE A 153 2.57 -14.21 2.99
N PRO A 154 1.87 -15.25 2.51
CA PRO A 154 2.33 -16.63 2.62
C PRO A 154 3.69 -16.86 1.97
N GLU A 155 3.97 -16.24 0.83
CA GLU A 155 5.23 -16.40 0.10
C GLU A 155 6.48 -15.94 0.90
N ASP A 156 6.29 -15.07 1.90
CA ASP A 156 7.37 -14.49 2.71
C ASP A 156 7.55 -15.16 4.08
N PHE A 157 6.54 -15.90 4.57
CA PHE A 157 6.48 -16.39 5.95
C PHE A 157 6.12 -17.87 6.12
N GLU A 158 5.85 -18.61 5.04
CA GLU A 158 5.64 -20.08 5.06
C GLU A 158 6.93 -20.91 5.14
#